data_AF-A0A843HSW3-F1
#
_entry.id   AF-A0A843HSW3-F1
#
_cell.length_a   1.000
_cell.length_b   1.000
_cell.length_c   1.000
_cell.angle_alpha   90.00
_cell.angle_beta   90.00
_cell.angle_gamma   90.00
#
_symmetry.space_group_name_H-M   'P 1'
#
loop_
_entity.id
_entity.type
_entity.pdbx_description
1 polymer ?
#
loop_
_entity_poly.entity_id
_entity_poly.type
_entity_poly.pdbx_seq_one_letter_code
_entity_poly.pdbx_strand_id
1 'polypeptide(L)'
;MKYIVDILPLNRSVACIDSINEAPDDIIEEWNKTKTNAMTYVYNGDVYIVFNRTDKKVGCGILCHEVYHAVNRLFDLIGYKVDTTNDEIGAYLMEFIYRELCDFVFYPQRVMKKAKKDTKYFDKIYPRKDTK
;
A
#
# COMPACT_ATOMS: atom_id res chain seq x y z
N MET A 1 -1.49 7.00 8.45
CA MET A 1 -0.22 6.27 8.57
C MET A 1 0.35 6.05 7.18
N LYS A 2 1.66 6.30 7.01
CA LYS A 2 2.39 6.07 5.76
C LYS A 2 3.26 4.81 5.88
N TYR A 3 3.25 3.99 4.84
CA TYR A 3 4.17 2.86 4.64
C TYR A 3 4.88 3.02 3.31
N ILE A 4 6.17 2.69 3.24
CA ILE A 4 6.98 2.86 2.03
C ILE A 4 7.56 1.50 1.67
N VAL A 5 7.34 1.11 0.41
CA VAL A 5 7.97 -0.06 -0.20
C VAL A 5 9.06 0.42 -1.13
N ASP A 6 10.31 0.22 -0.74
CA ASP A 6 11.47 0.57 -1.57
C ASP A 6 11.69 -0.47 -2.65
N ILE A 7 11.69 -0.03 -3.91
CA ILE A 7 11.99 -0.87 -5.08
C ILE A 7 13.44 -0.59 -5.50
N LEU A 8 14.37 -1.14 -4.72
CA LEU A 8 15.81 -0.89 -4.87
C LEU A 8 16.34 -1.06 -6.30
N PRO A 9 15.96 -2.11 -7.07
CA PRO A 9 16.44 -2.26 -8.44
C PRO A 9 16.03 -1.11 -9.38
N LEU A 10 14.96 -0.39 -9.05
CA LEU A 10 14.45 0.72 -9.85
C LEU A 10 14.87 2.09 -9.30
N ASN A 11 15.48 2.15 -8.10
CA ASN A 11 15.72 3.39 -7.37
C ASN A 11 14.45 4.27 -7.26
N ARG A 12 13.35 3.63 -6.88
CA ARG A 12 12.00 4.20 -6.74
C ARG A 12 11.31 3.63 -5.51
N SER A 13 10.27 4.32 -5.04
CA SER A 13 9.44 3.85 -3.94
C SER A 13 7.96 3.84 -4.30
N VAL A 14 7.21 2.96 -3.62
CA VAL A 14 5.76 3.00 -3.57
C VAL A 14 5.34 3.40 -2.16
N ALA A 15 4.79 4.60 -2.02
CA ALA A 15 4.25 5.11 -0.78
C ALA A 15 2.76 4.74 -0.65
N CYS A 16 2.43 3.99 0.39
CA CYS A 16 1.07 3.63 0.74
C CYS A 16 0.58 4.55 1.87
N ILE A 17 -0.51 5.28 1.63
CA ILE A 17 -1.10 6.24 2.58
C ILE A 17 -2.54 5.80 2.89
N ASP A 18 -2.80 5.53 4.17
CA ASP A 18 -4.07 4.94 4.62
C ASP A 18 -5.12 5.97 5.09
N SER A 19 -4.83 7.26 4.87
CA SER A 19 -5.67 8.43 5.13
C SER A 19 -5.36 9.53 4.11
N ILE A 20 -6.36 9.97 3.33
CA ILE A 20 -6.16 11.00 2.30
C ILE A 20 -5.59 12.31 2.85
N ASN A 21 -5.90 12.65 4.10
CA ASN A 21 -5.42 13.89 4.74
C ASN A 21 -3.91 13.91 5.02
N GLU A 22 -3.22 12.78 4.84
CA GLU A 22 -1.75 12.68 4.97
C GLU A 22 -1.04 12.69 3.61
N ALA A 23 -1.78 12.79 2.51
CA ALA A 23 -1.23 12.88 1.17
C ALA A 23 -0.80 14.32 0.83
N PRO A 24 0.11 14.50 -0.16
CA PRO A 24 0.37 15.81 -0.77
C PRO A 24 -0.90 16.51 -1.27
N ASP A 25 -0.91 17.85 -1.22
CA ASP A 25 -2.09 18.66 -1.57
C ASP A 25 -2.64 18.37 -2.98
N ASP A 26 -1.76 18.18 -3.97
CA ASP A 26 -2.15 17.85 -5.35
C ASP A 26 -2.93 16.52 -5.42
N ILE A 27 -2.54 15.54 -4.61
CA ILE A 27 -3.21 14.24 -4.51
C ILE A 27 -4.57 14.40 -3.83
N ILE A 28 -4.66 15.24 -2.80
CA ILE A 28 -5.93 15.56 -2.12
C ILE A 28 -6.90 16.24 -3.09
N GLU A 29 -6.41 17.20 -3.88
CA GLU A 29 -7.22 17.90 -4.88
C GLU A 29 -7.76 16.91 -5.92
N GLU A 30 -6.91 16.04 -6.46
CA GLU A 30 -7.31 15.05 -7.45
C GLU A 30 -8.30 14.02 -6.90
N TRP A 31 -8.09 13.56 -5.67
CA TRP A 31 -9.02 12.67 -4.97
C TRP A 31 -10.43 13.27 -4.88
N ASN A 32 -10.52 14.55 -4.53
CA ASN A 32 -11.80 15.24 -4.37
C ASN A 32 -12.55 15.39 -5.70
N LYS A 33 -11.85 15.39 -6.84
CA LYS A 33 -12.45 15.41 -8.19
C LYS A 33 -12.98 14.04 -8.59
N THR A 34 -12.21 12.99 -8.35
CA THR A 34 -12.49 11.64 -8.87
C THR A 34 -13.49 10.84 -8.03
N LYS A 35 -13.65 11.18 -6.73
CA LYS A 35 -14.58 10.51 -5.79
C LYS A 35 -14.42 8.99 -5.73
N THR A 36 -13.18 8.50 -5.78
CA THR A 36 -12.86 7.07 -5.70
C THR A 36 -12.67 6.61 -4.25
N ASN A 37 -12.59 5.28 -4.03
CA ASN A 37 -12.30 4.72 -2.70
C ASN A 37 -10.80 4.47 -2.48
N ALA A 38 -10.02 4.46 -3.55
CA ALA A 38 -8.57 4.37 -3.58
C ALA A 38 -8.06 5.03 -4.87
N MET A 39 -6.80 5.43 -4.89
CA MET A 39 -6.19 6.08 -6.04
C MET A 39 -4.68 5.81 -6.07
N THR A 40 -4.17 5.58 -7.27
CA THR A 40 -2.73 5.55 -7.55
C THR A 40 -2.32 6.81 -8.29
N TYR A 41 -1.30 7.49 -7.78
CA TYR A 41 -0.85 8.78 -8.30
C TYR A 41 0.69 8.85 -8.34
N VAL A 42 1.25 9.57 -9.30
CA VAL A 42 2.70 9.81 -9.38
C VAL A 42 2.99 11.22 -8.90
N TYR A 43 3.83 11.36 -7.88
CA TYR A 43 4.19 12.67 -7.31
C TYR A 43 5.70 12.72 -7.05
N ASN A 44 6.37 13.74 -7.59
CA ASN A 44 7.82 13.94 -7.50
C ASN A 44 8.67 12.71 -7.90
N GLY A 45 8.20 11.92 -8.87
CA GLY A 45 8.90 10.74 -9.37
C GLY A 45 8.71 9.47 -8.53
N ASP A 46 7.94 9.54 -7.45
CA ASP A 46 7.51 8.38 -6.66
C ASP A 46 6.04 8.03 -6.94
N VAL A 47 5.68 6.79 -6.64
CA VAL A 47 4.30 6.29 -6.81
C VAL A 47 3.60 6.26 -5.47
N TYR A 48 2.40 6.80 -5.41
CA TYR A 48 1.56 6.87 -4.22
C TYR A 48 0.31 6.03 -4.45
N ILE A 49 0.01 5.14 -3.49
CA ILE A 49 -1.28 4.47 -3.37
C ILE A 49 -1.97 5.06 -2.15
N VAL A 50 -3.11 5.70 -2.36
CA VAL A 50 -3.87 6.36 -1.29
C VAL A 50 -5.23 5.71 -1.18
N PHE A 51 -5.68 5.47 0.05
CA PHE A 51 -7.03 5.00 0.35
C PHE A 51 -7.41 5.38 1.77
N ASN A 52 -8.71 5.34 2.08
CA ASN A 52 -9.17 5.51 3.45
C ASN A 52 -9.33 4.14 4.11
N ARG A 53 -8.46 3.80 5.07
CA ARG A 53 -8.44 2.47 5.71
C ARG A 53 -9.73 2.07 6.40
N THR A 54 -10.49 3.05 6.88
CA THR A 54 -11.77 2.83 7.56
C THR A 54 -12.92 2.57 6.60
N ASP A 55 -12.73 2.81 5.30
CA ASP A 55 -13.71 2.48 4.28
C ASP A 55 -13.78 0.95 4.11
N LYS A 56 -14.97 0.39 4.38
CA LYS A 56 -15.25 -1.04 4.26
C LYS A 56 -15.12 -1.56 2.83
N LYS A 57 -15.10 -0.67 1.83
CA LYS A 57 -14.89 -1.03 0.43
C LYS A 57 -13.42 -1.34 0.13
N VAL A 58 -12.48 -0.85 0.95
CA VAL A 58 -11.05 -1.13 0.80
C VAL A 58 -10.75 -2.55 1.25
N GLY A 59 -10.93 -3.48 0.32
CA GLY A 59 -10.58 -4.89 0.45
C GLY A 59 -9.48 -5.30 -0.53
N CYS A 60 -9.13 -6.59 -0.51
CA CYS A 60 -8.10 -7.20 -1.36
C CYS A 60 -8.23 -6.79 -2.85
N GLY A 61 -9.46 -6.76 -3.38
CA GLY A 61 -9.70 -6.40 -4.78
C GLY A 61 -9.28 -4.96 -5.13
N ILE A 62 -9.60 -3.98 -4.27
CA ILE A 62 -9.20 -2.59 -4.49
C ILE A 62 -7.68 -2.45 -4.37
N LEU A 63 -7.07 -3.07 -3.36
CA LEU A 63 -5.61 -3.03 -3.21
C LEU A 63 -4.90 -3.66 -4.42
N CYS A 64 -5.39 -4.79 -4.91
CA CYS A 64 -4.84 -5.45 -6.09
C CYS A 64 -4.93 -4.53 -7.33
N HIS A 65 -6.07 -3.85 -7.50
CA HIS A 65 -6.28 -2.89 -8.59
C HIS A 65 -5.30 -1.71 -8.53
N GLU A 66 -5.13 -1.10 -7.35
CA GLU A 66 -4.17 0.01 -7.20
C GLU A 66 -2.72 -0.44 -7.35
N VAL A 67 -2.36 -1.64 -6.88
CA VAL A 67 -1.02 -2.18 -7.09
C VAL A 67 -0.73 -2.40 -8.57
N TYR A 68 -1.71 -2.88 -9.34
CA TYR A 68 -1.57 -3.00 -10.80
C TYR A 68 -1.25 -1.63 -11.43
N HIS A 69 -1.98 -0.58 -11.06
CA HIS A 69 -1.66 0.77 -11.52
C HIS A 69 -0.26 1.21 -11.08
N ALA A 70 0.13 0.93 -9.84
CA ALA A 70 1.44 1.33 -9.33
C ALA A 70 2.59 0.66 -10.09
N VAL A 71 2.47 -0.62 -10.41
CA VAL A 71 3.44 -1.36 -11.23
C VAL A 71 3.56 -0.74 -12.61
N ASN A 72 2.43 -0.42 -13.27
CA ASN A 72 2.45 0.25 -14.57
C ASN A 72 3.15 1.61 -14.49
N ARG A 73 2.88 2.40 -13.44
CA ARG A 73 3.54 3.70 -13.24
C ARG A 73 5.04 3.56 -12.99
N LEU A 74 5.47 2.55 -12.22
CA LEU A 74 6.89 2.27 -12.01
C LEU A 74 7.60 1.94 -13.33
N PHE A 75 6.99 1.11 -14.18
CA PHE A 75 7.53 0.78 -15.49
C PHE A 75 7.56 2.00 -16.43
N ASP A 76 6.50 2.80 -16.47
CA ASP A 76 6.46 4.05 -17.22
C ASP A 76 7.60 5.00 -16.81
N LEU A 77 7.83 5.14 -15.49
CA LEU A 77 8.86 6.03 -14.93
C LEU A 77 10.30 5.64 -15.29
N ILE A 78 10.54 4.37 -15.62
CA ILE A 78 11.86 3.87 -16.05
C ILE A 78 11.91 3.61 -17.56
N GLY A 79 10.84 3.93 -18.30
CA GLY A 79 10.74 3.67 -19.73
C GLY A 79 10.69 2.18 -20.11
N TYR A 80 10.27 1.32 -19.18
CA TYR A 80 10.15 -0.11 -19.41
C TYR A 80 8.76 -0.44 -19.99
N LYS A 81 8.72 -1.28 -21.02
CA LYS A 81 7.46 -1.75 -21.60
C LYS A 81 7.31 -3.25 -21.32
N VAL A 82 6.22 -3.59 -20.65
CA VAL A 82 5.87 -4.98 -20.41
C VAL A 82 5.34 -5.60 -21.71
N ASP A 83 5.83 -6.79 -22.03
CA ASP A 83 5.37 -7.64 -23.12
C ASP A 83 5.39 -9.11 -22.68
N THR A 84 4.97 -10.02 -23.57
CA THR A 84 4.87 -11.46 -23.26
C THR A 84 6.22 -12.14 -22.98
N THR A 85 7.35 -11.47 -23.24
CA THR A 85 8.69 -12.02 -22.98
C THR A 85 9.22 -11.62 -21.62
N ASN A 86 8.56 -10.66 -20.95
CA ASN A 86 9.00 -10.11 -19.67
C ASN A 86 7.85 -9.87 -18.66
N ASP A 87 6.66 -10.41 -18.95
CA ASP A 87 5.47 -10.31 -18.13
C ASP A 87 5.66 -10.91 -16.73
N GLU A 88 6.49 -11.95 -16.61
CA GLU A 88 6.89 -12.52 -15.33
C GLU A 88 7.48 -11.47 -14.37
N ILE A 89 8.29 -10.53 -14.88
CA ILE A 89 8.87 -9.46 -14.04
C ILE A 89 7.76 -8.57 -13.47
N GLY A 90 6.77 -8.23 -14.30
CA GLY A 90 5.59 -7.48 -13.87
C GLY A 90 4.77 -8.25 -12.84
N ALA A 91 4.57 -9.55 -13.05
CA ALA A 91 3.83 -10.42 -12.14
C ALA A 91 4.52 -10.51 -10.77
N TYR A 92 5.84 -10.73 -10.72
CA TYR A 92 6.59 -10.79 -9.46
C TYR A 92 6.61 -9.45 -8.73
N LEU A 93 6.75 -8.33 -9.44
CA LEU A 93 6.73 -7.00 -8.83
C LEU A 93 5.35 -6.70 -8.24
N MET A 94 4.28 -7.04 -8.96
CA MET A 94 2.91 -6.92 -8.48
C MET A 94 2.67 -7.78 -7.23
N GLU A 95 3.10 -9.04 -7.25
CA GLU A 95 2.97 -9.93 -6.09
C GLU A 95 3.69 -9.38 -4.86
N PHE A 96 4.93 -8.91 -5.04
CA PHE A 96 5.74 -8.34 -3.97
C PHE A 96 5.04 -7.13 -3.33
N ILE A 97 4.69 -6.11 -4.12
CA ILE A 97 4.06 -4.89 -3.60
C ILE A 97 2.70 -5.22 -2.96
N TYR A 98 1.90 -6.08 -3.60
CA TYR A 98 0.59 -6.45 -3.08
C TYR A 98 0.66 -7.15 -1.72
N ARG A 99 1.63 -8.06 -1.54
CA ARG A 99 1.86 -8.72 -0.25
C ARG A 99 2.21 -7.71 0.84
N GLU A 100 3.17 -6.83 0.57
CA GLU A 100 3.60 -5.77 1.49
C GLU A 100 2.43 -4.87 1.91
N LEU A 101 1.58 -4.47 0.95
CA LEU A 101 0.39 -3.66 1.24
C LEU A 101 -0.66 -4.43 2.03
N CYS A 102 -0.89 -5.71 1.70
CA CYS A 102 -1.83 -6.54 2.45
C CYS A 102 -1.42 -6.68 3.92
N ASP A 103 -0.12 -6.86 4.18
CA ASP A 103 0.38 -6.92 5.55
C ASP A 103 0.19 -5.58 6.26
N PHE A 104 0.54 -4.46 5.62
CA PHE A 104 0.29 -3.14 6.17
C PHE A 104 -1.20 -2.86 6.50
N VAL A 105 -2.10 -3.17 5.57
CA VAL A 105 -3.54 -2.87 5.69
C VAL A 105 -4.25 -3.84 6.63
N PHE A 106 -4.01 -5.14 6.48
CA PHE A 106 -4.82 -6.17 7.14
C PHE A 106 -4.15 -6.80 8.36
N TYR A 107 -2.82 -6.80 8.48
CA TYR A 107 -2.15 -7.42 9.63
C TYR A 107 -2.56 -6.76 10.96
N PRO A 108 -2.59 -5.41 11.09
CA PRO A 108 -3.06 -4.78 12.32
C PRO A 108 -4.54 -5.07 12.61
N GLN A 109 -5.38 -5.20 11.58
CA GLN A 109 -6.80 -5.51 11.75
C GLN A 109 -7.02 -6.94 12.27
N ARG A 110 -6.23 -7.91 11.79
CA ARG A 110 -6.27 -9.31 12.24
C ARG A 110 -5.76 -9.44 13.67
N VAL A 111 -4.65 -8.77 13.99
CA VAL A 111 -4.08 -8.74 15.35
C VAL A 111 -5.05 -8.08 16.32
N MET A 112 -5.66 -6.94 15.99
CA MET A 112 -6.66 -6.28 16.86
C MET A 112 -7.94 -7.09 17.05
N LYS A 113 -8.45 -7.76 16.01
CA LYS A 113 -9.62 -8.65 16.12
C LYS A 113 -9.32 -9.87 17.01
N LYS A 114 -8.12 -10.43 16.90
CA LYS A 114 -7.68 -11.58 17.71
C LYS A 114 -7.36 -11.17 19.15
N ALA A 115 -6.75 -10.00 19.37
CA ALA A 115 -6.48 -9.42 20.68
C ALA A 115 -7.76 -9.14 21.49
N LYS A 116 -8.82 -8.69 20.82
CA LYS A 116 -10.15 -8.53 21.44
C LYS A 116 -10.80 -9.86 21.82
N LYS A 117 -10.41 -10.97 21.19
CA LYS A 117 -10.90 -12.33 21.50
C LYS A 117 -10.03 -13.06 22.53
N ASP A 118 -8.72 -12.83 22.53
CA ASP A 118 -7.75 -13.47 23.41
C ASP A 118 -6.78 -12.43 24.01
N THR A 119 -7.16 -11.83 25.13
CA THR A 119 -6.33 -10.85 25.86
C THR A 119 -4.97 -11.43 26.27
N LYS A 120 -4.87 -12.75 26.49
CA LYS A 120 -3.62 -13.44 26.86
C LYS A 120 -2.61 -13.62 25.72
N TYR A 121 -3.03 -13.52 24.45
CA TYR A 121 -2.13 -13.72 23.31
C TYR A 121 -1.31 -12.46 23.01
N PHE A 122 -1.83 -11.29 23.37
CA PHE A 122 -1.20 -9.99 23.10
C PHE A 122 0.10 -9.80 23.90
N ASP A 123 0.06 -10.13 25.20
CA ASP A 123 1.22 -10.02 26.09
C ASP A 123 2.35 -11.01 25.74
N LYS A 124 2.04 -12.08 25.00
CA LYS A 124 3.01 -13.09 24.57
C LYS A 124 3.79 -12.69 23.30
N ILE A 125 3.17 -11.93 22.40
CA ILE A 125 3.83 -11.44 21.18
C ILE A 125 4.52 -10.09 21.43
N TYR A 126 3.97 -9.27 22.32
CA TYR A 126 4.53 -7.96 22.68
C TYR A 126 4.59 -7.83 24.21
N PRO A 127 5.63 -8.41 24.87
CA PRO A 127 5.84 -8.16 26.29
C PRO A 127 6.08 -6.66 26.47
N ARG A 128 5.27 -6.02 27.32
CA ARG A 128 5.50 -4.63 27.71
C ARG A 128 6.88 -4.59 28.37
N LYS A 129 7.83 -3.91 27.73
CA LYS A 129 9.06 -3.54 28.43
C LYS A 129 8.65 -2.48 29.43
N ASP A 130 8.56 -2.87 30.69
CA ASP A 130 8.37 -1.94 31.79
C ASP A 130 9.52 -0.93 31.75
N THR A 131 9.19 0.30 31.33
CA THR A 131 10.05 1.46 31.53
C THR A 131 10.09 1.70 33.04
N LYS A 132 11.21 1.31 33.66
CA LYS A 132 11.59 1.75 35.00
C LYS A 132 11.86 3.24 35.03
#